data_AF-A0AAU2VL08-F1
#
_entry.id   AF-A0AAU2VL08-F1
#
_cell.length_a   1.000
_cell.length_b   1.000
_cell.length_c   1.000
_cell.angle_alpha   90.00
_cell.angle_beta   90.00
_cell.angle_gamma   90.00
#
_symmetry.space_group_name_H-M   'P 1'
#
loop_
_entity.id
_entity.type
_entity.pdbx_description
1 polymer ?
#
loop_
_entity_poly.entity_id
_entity_poly.type
_entity_poly.pdbx_seq_one_letter_code
_entity_poly.pdbx_strand_id
1 'polypeptide(L)'
;MEIVMDTDGTTLDELSEIWEDIRENYQESGNSDYDRAVLDCAARLAAEPGGGSAHVWTIGLTMMAPYLTWLPGEGVAQRAVTALEAADRTLRAHHCAHDSHPYRSHDEEGDEYLAELLPALDDETAGWEEDRPRGEWRCPLNAAGFARIALDIIHPGSVTDVPPRLPVETKDAISTLSALLHGYPKPWTDIDYEISSHAGELSGAAPADRAGRLMVVRAVTWYAVSGMVRTKSVLDDLIEAVEETLPHFADAVCAHDGHPALPDSGPDAAELGIELSSAGGRNLYEQSRIASDRNPPLDHVVCPVLMAETAGGTLALLRGRRDELFGERDTSHADAAYLRADGRLDIERLVERTDHKSWNEQYADDLALWAARRHARSDERDRAVLLLVARQAVANSYPGPPLSVVRGVLSTMRAVAAAPLPAGCSHGDEHPALRYAGFREGMAHFWDPEEFPPGAETRSPESWTCPRFAAAVAEDCVAELTGLYEDDELSDAG
;
A
#
# COMPACT_ATOMS: atom_id res chain seq x y z
N MET A 1 -46.66 -32.59 5.77
CA MET A 1 -46.15 -32.99 7.09
C MET A 1 -45.20 -31.89 7.44
N GLU A 2 -45.67 -30.96 8.26
CA GLU A 2 -44.92 -29.79 8.72
C GLU A 2 -43.72 -30.33 9.49
N ILE A 3 -42.52 -30.23 8.91
CA ILE A 3 -41.28 -30.43 9.66
C ILE A 3 -41.12 -29.13 10.44
N VAL A 4 -41.79 -29.05 11.59
CA VAL A 4 -41.43 -28.07 12.60
C VAL A 4 -40.05 -28.50 13.07
N MET A 5 -39.01 -27.83 12.57
CA MET A 5 -37.66 -27.95 13.13
C MET A 5 -37.79 -27.58 14.61
N ASP A 6 -37.52 -28.53 15.50
CA ASP A 6 -37.41 -28.31 16.95
C ASP A 6 -36.08 -27.56 17.20
N THR A 7 -36.04 -26.29 16.77
CA THR A 7 -35.12 -25.29 17.28
C THR A 7 -35.62 -24.91 18.67
N ASP A 8 -34.71 -24.62 19.61
CA ASP A 8 -35.02 -24.18 20.98
C ASP A 8 -35.70 -22.79 21.00
N GLY A 9 -36.82 -22.62 20.29
CA GLY A 9 -37.56 -21.37 20.11
C GLY A 9 -37.03 -20.42 19.03
N THR A 10 -35.85 -20.65 18.45
CA THR A 10 -35.25 -19.76 17.43
C THR A 10 -35.76 -20.07 16.03
N THR A 11 -36.25 -19.08 15.29
CA THR A 11 -36.74 -19.28 13.91
C THR A 11 -35.60 -19.34 12.89
N LEU A 12 -35.87 -19.84 11.68
CA LEU A 12 -34.88 -19.80 10.60
C LEU A 12 -34.55 -18.37 10.16
N ASP A 13 -35.51 -17.44 10.28
CA ASP A 13 -35.27 -16.00 10.08
C ASP A 13 -34.22 -15.48 11.07
N GLU A 14 -34.41 -15.75 12.37
CA GLU A 14 -33.48 -15.32 13.42
C GLU A 14 -32.08 -15.95 13.24
N LEU A 15 -32.01 -17.22 12.83
CA LEU A 15 -30.72 -17.87 12.53
C LEU A 15 -30.03 -17.23 11.32
N SER A 16 -30.79 -16.92 10.27
CA SER A 16 -30.24 -16.33 9.05
C SER A 16 -29.71 -14.92 9.32
N GLU A 17 -30.41 -14.12 10.12
CA GLU A 17 -29.94 -12.81 10.59
C GLU A 17 -28.65 -12.90 11.41
N ILE A 18 -28.53 -13.88 12.32
CA ILE A 18 -27.30 -14.10 13.10
C ILE A 18 -26.13 -14.50 12.19
N TRP A 19 -26.37 -15.40 11.24
CA TRP A 19 -25.31 -15.85 10.33
C TRP A 19 -24.88 -14.76 9.37
N GLU A 20 -25.80 -13.89 8.97
CA GLU A 20 -25.51 -12.71 8.17
C GLU A 20 -24.70 -11.68 8.94
N ASP A 21 -25.06 -11.40 10.20
CA ASP A 21 -24.27 -10.53 11.08
C ASP A 21 -22.82 -11.04 11.23
N ILE A 22 -22.64 -12.35 11.38
CA ILE A 22 -21.31 -12.98 11.45
C ILE A 22 -20.56 -12.84 10.11
N ARG A 23 -21.26 -12.98 8.98
CA ARG A 23 -20.68 -12.83 7.63
C ARG A 23 -20.21 -11.40 7.42
N GLU A 24 -21.02 -10.40 7.78
CA GLU A 24 -20.70 -8.98 7.62
C GLU A 24 -19.60 -8.51 8.58
N ASN A 25 -19.57 -9.04 9.81
CA ASN A 25 -18.67 -8.61 10.88
C ASN A 25 -17.60 -9.68 11.22
N TYR A 26 -17.17 -10.47 10.24
CA TYR A 26 -16.27 -11.60 10.45
C TYR A 26 -14.92 -11.23 11.09
N GLN A 27 -14.50 -9.96 11.03
CA GLN A 27 -13.24 -9.50 11.63
C GLN A 27 -13.30 -9.38 13.16
N GLU A 28 -14.47 -9.57 13.80
CA GLU A 28 -14.64 -9.56 15.26
C GLU A 28 -13.95 -10.76 15.94
N SER A 29 -12.64 -10.66 16.13
CA SER A 29 -11.80 -11.71 16.72
C SER A 29 -12.28 -12.14 18.11
N GLY A 30 -12.32 -13.45 18.37
CA GLY A 30 -12.63 -14.00 19.69
C GLY A 30 -14.04 -13.67 20.22
N ASN A 31 -14.98 -13.33 19.33
CA ASN A 31 -16.37 -13.11 19.71
C ASN A 31 -17.02 -14.44 20.15
N SER A 32 -17.25 -14.58 21.46
CA SER A 32 -17.77 -15.81 22.06
C SER A 32 -19.21 -16.16 21.67
N ASP A 33 -19.97 -15.17 21.17
CA ASP A 33 -21.32 -15.40 20.66
C ASP A 33 -21.27 -15.94 19.23
N TYR A 34 -20.34 -15.45 18.41
CA TYR A 34 -20.07 -15.99 17.06
C TYR A 34 -19.54 -17.43 17.14
N ASP A 35 -18.58 -17.68 18.04
CA ASP A 35 -18.10 -19.03 18.33
C ASP A 35 -19.25 -19.98 18.71
N ARG A 36 -20.21 -19.50 19.52
CA ARG A 36 -21.37 -20.32 19.94
C ARG A 36 -22.29 -20.63 18.78
N ALA A 37 -22.58 -19.64 17.92
CA ALA A 37 -23.42 -19.83 16.74
C ALA A 37 -22.80 -20.84 15.75
N VAL A 38 -21.50 -20.72 15.47
CA VAL A 38 -20.77 -21.68 14.63
C VAL A 38 -20.79 -23.09 15.24
N LEU A 39 -20.52 -23.20 16.54
CA LEU A 39 -20.50 -24.49 17.22
C LEU A 39 -21.87 -25.16 17.27
N ASP A 40 -22.95 -24.40 17.47
CA ASP A 40 -24.33 -24.92 17.41
C ASP A 40 -24.65 -25.44 16.00
N CYS A 41 -24.38 -24.64 14.97
CA CYS A 41 -24.58 -25.02 13.57
C CYS A 41 -23.79 -26.29 13.20
N ALA A 42 -22.51 -26.34 13.57
CA ALA A 42 -21.66 -27.51 13.37
C ALA A 42 -22.14 -28.75 14.14
N ALA A 43 -22.61 -28.59 15.37
CA ALA A 43 -23.14 -29.69 16.18
C ALA A 43 -24.42 -30.27 15.57
N ARG A 44 -25.33 -29.41 15.09
CA ARG A 44 -26.57 -29.83 14.41
C ARG A 44 -26.28 -30.55 13.09
N LEU A 45 -25.35 -30.06 12.29
CA LEU A 45 -24.90 -30.76 11.08
C LEU A 45 -24.24 -32.10 11.41
N ALA A 46 -23.40 -32.16 12.45
CA ALA A 46 -22.71 -33.39 12.84
C ALA A 46 -23.65 -34.46 13.42
N ALA A 47 -24.77 -34.07 14.03
CA ALA A 47 -25.77 -35.00 14.55
C ALA A 47 -26.48 -35.77 13.42
N GLU A 48 -26.80 -35.09 12.31
CA GLU A 48 -27.46 -35.68 11.14
C GLU A 48 -26.80 -35.23 9.82
N PRO A 49 -25.58 -35.69 9.51
CA PRO A 49 -24.80 -35.18 8.36
C PRO A 49 -25.44 -35.47 7.00
N GLY A 50 -26.35 -36.45 6.92
CA GLY A 50 -27.17 -36.75 5.73
C GLY A 50 -28.66 -36.47 5.91
N GLY A 51 -29.04 -35.74 6.96
CA GLY A 51 -30.42 -35.46 7.32
C GLY A 51 -31.12 -34.52 6.34
N GLY A 52 -32.46 -34.48 6.40
CA GLY A 52 -33.27 -33.62 5.51
C GLY A 52 -32.98 -32.12 5.66
N SER A 53 -32.55 -31.70 6.85
CA SER A 53 -32.16 -30.31 7.17
C SER A 53 -30.67 -30.01 6.93
N ALA A 54 -29.88 -30.96 6.41
CA ALA A 54 -28.45 -30.74 6.21
C ALA A 54 -28.16 -29.52 5.33
N HIS A 55 -29.02 -29.22 4.34
CA HIS A 55 -28.90 -28.05 3.48
C HIS A 55 -28.90 -26.72 4.27
N VAL A 56 -29.73 -26.60 5.31
CA VAL A 56 -29.79 -25.42 6.19
C VAL A 56 -28.44 -25.20 6.86
N TRP A 57 -27.91 -26.23 7.51
CA TRP A 57 -26.67 -26.11 8.29
C TRP A 57 -25.42 -25.97 7.40
N THR A 58 -25.40 -26.57 6.20
CA THR A 58 -24.29 -26.38 5.26
C THR A 58 -24.28 -24.96 4.68
N ILE A 59 -25.45 -24.35 4.45
CA ILE A 59 -25.53 -22.95 4.00
C ILE A 59 -25.14 -22.02 5.17
N GLY A 60 -25.65 -22.26 6.38
CA GLY A 60 -25.25 -21.47 7.55
C GLY A 60 -23.74 -21.50 7.82
N LEU A 61 -23.10 -22.67 7.72
CA LEU A 61 -21.64 -22.77 7.82
C LEU A 61 -20.90 -22.14 6.63
N THR A 62 -21.53 -22.02 5.46
CA THR A 62 -20.97 -21.28 4.32
C THR A 62 -20.96 -19.78 4.61
N MET A 63 -22.08 -19.23 5.10
CA MET A 63 -22.19 -17.81 5.45
C MET A 63 -21.19 -17.42 6.55
N MET A 64 -21.00 -18.28 7.55
CA MET A 64 -20.06 -18.05 8.66
C MET A 64 -18.60 -18.47 8.36
N ALA A 65 -18.31 -19.03 7.18
CA ALA A 65 -16.96 -19.50 6.86
C ALA A 65 -15.88 -18.41 6.85
N PRO A 66 -16.14 -17.15 6.44
CA PRO A 66 -15.18 -16.05 6.57
C PRO A 66 -14.68 -15.86 8.00
N TYR A 67 -15.57 -15.92 8.99
CA TYR A 67 -15.20 -15.79 10.41
C TYR A 67 -14.23 -16.90 10.87
N LEU A 68 -14.41 -18.11 10.33
CA LEU A 68 -13.56 -19.26 10.64
C LEU A 68 -12.13 -19.14 10.10
N THR A 69 -11.88 -18.24 9.14
CA THR A 69 -10.54 -17.95 8.61
C THR A 69 -9.75 -16.94 9.42
N TRP A 70 -10.41 -16.16 10.29
CA TRP A 70 -9.77 -15.05 11.00
C TRP A 70 -9.11 -15.51 12.31
N LEU A 71 -9.76 -15.27 13.46
CA LEU A 71 -9.28 -15.69 14.78
C LEU A 71 -10.44 -16.16 15.65
N PRO A 72 -11.11 -17.27 15.29
CA PRO A 72 -12.15 -17.85 16.12
C PRO A 72 -11.55 -18.46 17.39
N GLY A 73 -12.41 -18.78 18.37
CA GLY A 73 -11.99 -19.46 19.58
C GLY A 73 -11.29 -20.80 19.32
N GLU A 74 -10.47 -21.25 20.28
CA GLU A 74 -9.68 -22.47 20.16
C GLU A 74 -10.55 -23.69 19.79
N GLY A 75 -10.25 -24.32 18.65
CA GLY A 75 -10.90 -25.54 18.18
C GLY A 75 -12.27 -25.35 17.50
N VAL A 76 -12.76 -24.11 17.34
CA VAL A 76 -14.03 -23.82 16.67
C VAL A 76 -13.98 -24.19 15.19
N ALA A 77 -12.99 -23.67 14.45
CA ALA A 77 -12.78 -24.01 13.04
C ALA A 77 -12.64 -25.52 12.82
N GLN A 78 -11.88 -26.22 13.65
CA GLN A 78 -11.68 -27.67 13.53
C GLN A 78 -12.99 -28.47 13.64
N ARG A 79 -13.91 -28.05 14.53
CA ARG A 79 -15.21 -28.71 14.69
C ARG A 79 -16.12 -28.44 13.50
N ALA A 80 -16.15 -27.21 12.99
CA ALA A 80 -16.88 -26.86 11.78
C ALA A 80 -16.40 -27.68 10.56
N VAL A 81 -15.08 -27.72 10.33
CA VAL A 81 -14.44 -28.53 9.27
C VAL A 81 -14.83 -30.01 9.39
N THR A 82 -14.77 -30.57 10.60
CA THR A 82 -15.13 -31.98 10.84
C THR A 82 -16.61 -32.26 10.48
N ALA A 83 -17.52 -31.35 10.83
CA ALA A 83 -18.93 -31.48 10.49
C ALA A 83 -19.18 -31.38 8.98
N LEU A 84 -18.51 -30.43 8.31
CA LEU A 84 -18.59 -30.23 6.86
C LEU A 84 -18.06 -31.44 6.07
N GLU A 85 -16.91 -32.01 6.48
CA GLU A 85 -16.35 -33.22 5.86
C GLU A 85 -17.27 -34.44 6.05
N ALA A 86 -17.91 -34.57 7.21
CA ALA A 86 -18.86 -35.64 7.48
C ALA A 86 -20.13 -35.50 6.63
N ALA A 87 -20.64 -34.27 6.50
CA ALA A 87 -21.78 -33.95 5.65
C ALA A 87 -21.48 -34.23 4.19
N ASP A 88 -20.38 -33.69 3.64
CA ASP A 88 -19.95 -33.92 2.27
C ASP A 88 -19.85 -35.42 1.95
N ARG A 89 -19.14 -36.19 2.77
CA ARG A 89 -18.99 -37.65 2.58
C ARG A 89 -20.33 -38.37 2.54
N THR A 90 -21.25 -38.01 3.43
CA THR A 90 -22.55 -38.68 3.57
C THR A 90 -23.50 -38.28 2.46
N LEU A 91 -23.63 -36.98 2.19
CA LEU A 91 -24.55 -36.42 1.22
C LEU A 91 -24.15 -36.78 -0.21
N ARG A 92 -22.85 -36.80 -0.53
CA ARG A 92 -22.36 -37.14 -1.87
C ARG A 92 -22.61 -38.61 -2.25
N ALA A 93 -22.75 -39.50 -1.27
CA ALA A 93 -23.11 -40.90 -1.51
C ALA A 93 -24.57 -41.08 -1.98
N HIS A 94 -25.41 -40.06 -1.86
CA HIS A 94 -26.81 -40.12 -2.28
C HIS A 94 -26.93 -39.95 -3.80
N HIS A 95 -27.80 -40.76 -4.40
CA HIS A 95 -28.15 -40.61 -5.81
C HIS A 95 -29.04 -39.37 -6.00
N CYS A 96 -28.70 -38.55 -6.98
CA CYS A 96 -29.51 -37.41 -7.41
C CYS A 96 -29.88 -37.55 -8.89
N ALA A 97 -31.12 -37.20 -9.23
CA ALA A 97 -31.62 -37.20 -10.60
C ALA A 97 -31.68 -35.80 -11.24
N HIS A 98 -31.27 -34.74 -10.53
CA HIS A 98 -31.22 -33.38 -11.07
C HIS A 98 -30.04 -33.23 -12.03
N ASP A 99 -30.28 -32.55 -13.16
CA ASP A 99 -29.27 -32.33 -14.19
C ASP A 99 -28.24 -31.24 -13.79
N SER A 100 -28.62 -30.35 -12.87
CA SER A 100 -27.80 -29.24 -12.33
C SER A 100 -27.98 -29.08 -10.82
N HIS A 101 -27.07 -28.31 -10.21
CA HIS A 101 -27.11 -27.99 -8.79
C HIS A 101 -26.67 -26.52 -8.60
N PRO A 102 -27.39 -25.71 -7.80
CA PRO A 102 -27.07 -24.30 -7.56
C PRO A 102 -25.61 -24.03 -7.19
N TYR A 103 -25.00 -24.85 -6.32
CA TYR A 103 -23.61 -24.64 -5.88
C TYR A 103 -22.58 -24.53 -7.03
N ARG A 104 -22.87 -25.11 -8.21
CA ARG A 104 -21.92 -25.14 -9.34
C ARG A 104 -21.69 -23.79 -10.00
N SER A 105 -22.65 -22.87 -9.85
CA SER A 105 -22.58 -21.50 -10.35
C SER A 105 -22.67 -20.47 -9.24
N HIS A 106 -22.58 -20.91 -7.98
CA HIS A 106 -22.67 -20.05 -6.80
C HIS A 106 -21.32 -19.39 -6.56
N ASP A 107 -21.18 -18.15 -7.00
CA ASP A 107 -20.00 -17.33 -6.75
C ASP A 107 -20.08 -16.65 -5.37
N GLU A 108 -19.20 -15.71 -5.10
CA GLU A 108 -19.15 -14.99 -3.83
C GLU A 108 -20.26 -13.93 -3.71
N GLU A 109 -20.60 -13.22 -4.79
CA GLU A 109 -21.71 -12.24 -4.77
C GLU A 109 -23.02 -12.95 -4.39
N GLY A 110 -23.17 -14.22 -4.77
CA GLY A 110 -24.24 -15.10 -4.33
C GLY A 110 -24.34 -15.29 -2.81
N ASP A 111 -23.25 -15.16 -2.04
CA ASP A 111 -23.25 -15.43 -0.60
C ASP A 111 -24.15 -14.43 0.16
N GLU A 112 -24.26 -13.18 -0.31
CA GLU A 112 -25.12 -12.13 0.30
C GLU A 112 -26.61 -12.47 0.25
N TYR A 113 -27.02 -13.25 -0.75
CA TYR A 113 -28.42 -13.65 -0.93
C TYR A 113 -28.82 -14.87 -0.10
N LEU A 114 -27.86 -15.58 0.51
CA LEU A 114 -28.13 -16.81 1.25
C LEU A 114 -29.00 -16.57 2.49
N ALA A 115 -28.84 -15.41 3.15
CA ALA A 115 -29.63 -15.03 4.33
C ALA A 115 -31.12 -14.88 3.99
N GLU A 116 -31.44 -14.26 2.86
CA GLU A 116 -32.82 -14.07 2.39
C GLU A 116 -33.40 -15.36 1.79
N LEU A 117 -32.55 -16.15 1.12
CA LEU A 117 -32.94 -17.38 0.46
C LEU A 117 -33.34 -18.48 1.45
N LEU A 118 -32.65 -18.61 2.58
CA LEU A 118 -32.83 -19.69 3.54
C LEU A 118 -34.28 -19.78 4.09
N PRO A 119 -34.87 -18.68 4.61
CA PRO A 119 -36.27 -18.70 5.03
C PRO A 119 -37.24 -19.03 3.90
N ALA A 120 -37.06 -18.44 2.72
CA ALA A 120 -37.89 -18.70 1.55
C ALA A 120 -37.75 -20.14 1.02
N LEU A 121 -36.61 -20.77 1.27
CA LEU A 121 -36.33 -22.16 0.92
C LEU A 121 -37.10 -23.12 1.82
N ASP A 122 -37.37 -22.80 3.07
CA ASP A 122 -38.11 -23.69 4.01
C ASP A 122 -39.64 -23.42 4.00
N ASP A 123 -40.06 -22.18 3.75
CA ASP A 123 -41.48 -21.82 3.60
C ASP A 123 -42.05 -22.22 2.22
N GLU A 124 -42.79 -23.34 2.18
CA GLU A 124 -43.51 -23.82 1.00
C GLU A 124 -44.58 -22.85 0.48
N THR A 125 -45.03 -21.90 1.31
CA THR A 125 -46.07 -20.92 0.96
C THR A 125 -45.50 -19.60 0.44
N ALA A 126 -44.21 -19.36 0.65
CA ALA A 126 -43.52 -18.18 0.13
C ALA A 126 -43.41 -18.23 -1.41
N GLY A 127 -43.47 -17.05 -2.03
CA GLY A 127 -43.11 -16.88 -3.44
C GLY A 127 -41.70 -17.41 -3.70
N TRP A 128 -41.47 -17.99 -4.88
CA TRP A 128 -40.17 -18.54 -5.27
C TRP A 128 -39.72 -17.88 -6.56
N GLU A 129 -38.77 -16.97 -6.45
CA GLU A 129 -38.29 -16.12 -7.54
C GLU A 129 -36.93 -16.58 -8.11
N GLU A 130 -36.37 -17.66 -7.57
CA GLU A 130 -35.13 -18.26 -8.06
C GLU A 130 -35.33 -19.00 -9.39
N ASP A 131 -34.31 -18.92 -10.25
CA ASP A 131 -34.25 -19.65 -11.52
C ASP A 131 -34.30 -21.18 -11.34
N ARG A 132 -33.86 -21.67 -10.18
CA ARG A 132 -33.79 -23.11 -9.85
C ARG A 132 -34.87 -23.48 -8.84
N PRO A 133 -35.56 -24.63 -8.98
CA PRO A 133 -36.62 -25.03 -8.06
C PRO A 133 -36.06 -25.37 -6.66
N ARG A 134 -36.88 -25.19 -5.61
CA ARG A 134 -36.54 -25.57 -4.21
C ARG A 134 -35.97 -26.97 -4.07
N GLY A 135 -36.44 -27.93 -4.86
CA GLY A 135 -35.96 -29.31 -4.86
C GLY A 135 -34.48 -29.46 -5.25
N GLU A 136 -33.98 -28.60 -6.14
CA GLU A 136 -32.54 -28.57 -6.50
C GLU A 136 -31.71 -27.97 -5.36
N TRP A 137 -32.22 -26.95 -4.67
CA TRP A 137 -31.56 -26.32 -3.52
C TRP A 137 -31.47 -27.23 -2.30
N ARG A 138 -32.56 -27.95 -1.98
CA ARG A 138 -32.62 -28.92 -0.87
C ARG A 138 -31.96 -30.27 -1.20
N CYS A 139 -31.47 -30.45 -2.43
CA CYS A 139 -30.88 -31.70 -2.87
C CYS A 139 -29.64 -32.06 -2.02
N PRO A 140 -29.45 -33.33 -1.61
CA PRO A 140 -28.25 -33.76 -0.90
C PRO A 140 -26.95 -33.41 -1.62
N LEU A 141 -26.89 -33.55 -2.95
CA LEU A 141 -25.70 -33.18 -3.72
C LEU A 141 -25.45 -31.66 -3.72
N ASN A 142 -26.50 -30.84 -3.65
CA ASN A 142 -26.34 -29.39 -3.52
C ASN A 142 -25.81 -29.02 -2.12
N ALA A 143 -26.36 -29.61 -1.06
CA ALA A 143 -25.87 -29.43 0.30
C ALA A 143 -24.41 -29.90 0.46
N ALA A 144 -24.01 -31.01 -0.18
CA ALA A 144 -22.61 -31.44 -0.26
C ALA A 144 -21.74 -30.39 -0.97
N GLY A 145 -22.25 -29.77 -2.04
CA GLY A 145 -21.58 -28.68 -2.75
C GLY A 145 -21.32 -27.47 -1.87
N PHE A 146 -22.33 -27.01 -1.12
CA PHE A 146 -22.18 -25.92 -0.14
C PHE A 146 -21.22 -26.28 1.00
N ALA A 147 -21.26 -27.52 1.50
CA ALA A 147 -20.30 -27.96 2.51
C ALA A 147 -18.84 -27.81 2.02
N ARG A 148 -18.61 -28.07 0.74
CA ARG A 148 -17.29 -27.97 0.12
C ARG A 148 -16.88 -26.56 -0.22
N ILE A 149 -17.84 -25.73 -0.60
CA ILE A 149 -17.66 -24.28 -0.70
C ILE A 149 -17.16 -23.74 0.64
N ALA A 150 -17.81 -24.10 1.76
CA ALA A 150 -17.39 -23.68 3.09
C ALA A 150 -15.98 -24.21 3.44
N LEU A 151 -15.68 -25.47 3.13
CA LEU A 151 -14.34 -26.03 3.29
C LEU A 151 -13.28 -25.28 2.47
N ASP A 152 -13.60 -24.86 1.25
CA ASP A 152 -12.69 -24.09 0.40
C ASP A 152 -12.50 -22.65 0.93
N ILE A 153 -13.53 -22.02 1.49
CA ILE A 153 -13.34 -20.73 2.18
C ILE A 153 -12.39 -20.89 3.38
N ILE A 154 -12.62 -21.90 4.24
CA ILE A 154 -11.82 -22.13 5.45
C ILE A 154 -10.38 -22.55 5.10
N HIS A 155 -10.23 -23.38 4.07
CA HIS A 155 -8.97 -23.92 3.57
C HIS A 155 -8.90 -23.76 2.05
N PRO A 156 -8.46 -22.58 1.56
CA PRO A 156 -8.40 -22.28 0.13
C PRO A 156 -7.64 -23.32 -0.69
N GLY A 157 -8.28 -23.83 -1.75
CA GLY A 157 -7.73 -24.87 -2.62
C GLY A 157 -7.86 -26.29 -2.08
N SER A 158 -8.57 -26.50 -0.96
CA SER A 158 -8.85 -27.84 -0.43
C SER A 158 -9.83 -28.65 -1.30
N VAL A 159 -10.60 -27.97 -2.15
CA VAL A 159 -11.57 -28.57 -3.07
C VAL A 159 -11.42 -28.01 -4.50
N THR A 160 -11.60 -28.84 -5.53
CA THR A 160 -11.28 -28.47 -6.94
C THR A 160 -12.47 -28.35 -7.90
N ASP A 161 -13.69 -28.59 -7.46
CA ASP A 161 -14.93 -28.66 -8.28
C ASP A 161 -16.09 -27.87 -7.65
N VAL A 162 -15.71 -26.85 -6.88
CA VAL A 162 -16.55 -25.72 -6.49
C VAL A 162 -16.05 -24.48 -7.24
N PRO A 163 -16.88 -23.44 -7.41
CA PRO A 163 -16.42 -22.17 -7.97
C PRO A 163 -15.20 -21.64 -7.16
N PRO A 164 -14.09 -21.29 -7.82
CA PRO A 164 -12.91 -20.76 -7.16
C PRO A 164 -13.23 -19.43 -6.47
N ARG A 165 -12.57 -19.17 -5.34
CA ARG A 165 -12.76 -17.96 -4.54
C ARG A 165 -11.42 -17.40 -4.09
N LEU A 166 -11.39 -16.10 -3.86
CA LEU A 166 -10.27 -15.47 -3.18
C LEU A 166 -10.42 -15.67 -1.66
N PRO A 167 -9.33 -16.02 -0.96
CA PRO A 167 -9.31 -16.00 0.50
C PRO A 167 -9.71 -14.61 1.03
N VAL A 168 -10.34 -14.57 2.19
CA VAL A 168 -10.79 -13.32 2.81
C VAL A 168 -9.63 -12.36 3.06
N GLU A 169 -8.53 -12.87 3.64
CA GLU A 169 -7.28 -12.12 3.84
C GLU A 169 -6.72 -11.54 2.54
N THR A 170 -6.91 -12.24 1.42
CA THR A 170 -6.46 -11.80 0.10
C THR A 170 -7.27 -10.60 -0.39
N LYS A 171 -8.58 -10.56 -0.14
CA LYS A 171 -9.43 -9.40 -0.46
C LYS A 171 -9.12 -8.20 0.42
N ASP A 172 -8.87 -8.45 1.71
CA ASP A 172 -8.45 -7.40 2.64
C ASP A 172 -7.12 -6.78 2.21
N ALA A 173 -6.17 -7.60 1.75
CA ALA A 173 -4.92 -7.13 1.15
C ALA A 173 -5.15 -6.29 -0.11
N ILE A 174 -6.01 -6.72 -1.04
CA ILE A 174 -6.37 -5.95 -2.24
C ILE A 174 -6.98 -4.59 -1.84
N SER A 175 -7.93 -4.59 -0.92
CA SER A 175 -8.61 -3.38 -0.45
C SER A 175 -7.65 -2.40 0.23
N THR A 176 -6.77 -2.90 1.10
CA THR A 176 -5.79 -2.09 1.83
C THR A 176 -4.75 -1.52 0.89
N LEU A 177 -4.20 -2.34 -0.01
CA LEU A 177 -3.19 -1.90 -0.95
C LEU A 177 -3.75 -0.94 -2.01
N SER A 178 -4.98 -1.19 -2.50
CA SER A 178 -5.68 -0.26 -3.39
C SER A 178 -5.87 1.11 -2.74
N ALA A 179 -6.32 1.16 -1.48
CA ALA A 179 -6.46 2.41 -0.73
C ALA A 179 -5.12 3.17 -0.59
N LEU A 180 -4.03 2.46 -0.25
CA LEU A 180 -2.69 3.02 -0.17
C LEU A 180 -2.21 3.57 -1.52
N LEU A 181 -2.36 2.79 -2.60
CA LEU A 181 -1.88 3.14 -3.94
C LEU A 181 -2.71 4.25 -4.60
N HIS A 182 -3.96 4.46 -4.15
CA HIS A 182 -4.75 5.66 -4.48
C HIS A 182 -4.34 6.90 -3.67
N GLY A 183 -3.42 6.77 -2.70
CA GLY A 183 -2.96 7.87 -1.84
C GLY A 183 -3.86 8.14 -0.63
N TYR A 184 -4.77 7.21 -0.32
CA TYR A 184 -5.71 7.29 0.80
C TYR A 184 -5.58 6.06 1.70
N PRO A 185 -4.41 5.87 2.37
CA PRO A 185 -4.21 4.73 3.24
C PRO A 185 -5.29 4.66 4.33
N LYS A 186 -5.72 3.45 4.68
CA LYS A 186 -6.70 3.23 5.75
C LYS A 186 -6.15 3.77 7.07
N PRO A 187 -7.00 4.19 8.03
CA PRO A 187 -6.54 4.62 9.34
C PRO A 187 -5.57 3.61 9.97
N TRP A 188 -4.50 4.11 10.60
CA TRP A 188 -3.48 3.30 11.29
C TRP A 188 -2.61 2.42 10.38
N THR A 189 -2.71 2.56 9.06
CA THR A 189 -1.78 1.87 8.14
C THR A 189 -0.39 2.48 8.30
N ASP A 190 0.57 1.66 8.72
CA ASP A 190 1.98 1.97 8.61
C ASP A 190 2.40 1.75 7.15
N ILE A 191 2.60 2.86 6.42
CA ILE A 191 2.89 2.85 4.99
C ILE A 191 4.20 2.11 4.69
N ASP A 192 5.22 2.32 5.52
CA ASP A 192 6.55 1.75 5.30
C ASP A 192 6.52 0.24 5.57
N TYR A 193 5.84 -0.18 6.64
CA TYR A 193 5.60 -1.60 6.91
C TYR A 193 4.75 -2.26 5.80
N GLU A 194 3.65 -1.64 5.39
CA GLU A 194 2.76 -2.22 4.37
C GLU A 194 3.53 -2.47 3.06
N ILE A 195 4.31 -1.49 2.60
CA ILE A 195 5.12 -1.61 1.38
C ILE A 195 6.25 -2.63 1.55
N SER A 196 7.02 -2.56 2.65
CA SER A 196 8.16 -3.46 2.88
C SER A 196 7.73 -4.91 3.12
N SER A 197 6.55 -5.15 3.69
CA SER A 197 6.04 -6.50 3.95
C SER A 197 5.98 -7.36 2.67
N HIS A 198 5.66 -6.75 1.53
CA HIS A 198 5.62 -7.43 0.23
C HIS A 198 7.00 -7.85 -0.29
N ALA A 199 8.08 -7.23 0.17
CA ALA A 199 9.44 -7.72 -0.10
C ALA A 199 9.64 -9.09 0.57
N GLY A 200 9.27 -9.21 1.85
CA GLY A 200 9.32 -10.47 2.59
C GLY A 200 8.42 -11.55 1.98
N GLU A 201 7.21 -11.19 1.54
CA GLU A 201 6.32 -12.12 0.84
C GLU A 201 6.88 -12.61 -0.50
N LEU A 202 7.57 -11.74 -1.25
CA LEU A 202 8.24 -12.11 -2.50
C LEU A 202 9.42 -13.05 -2.25
N SER A 203 10.32 -12.70 -1.32
CA SER A 203 11.47 -13.55 -0.97
C SER A 203 11.04 -14.92 -0.43
N GLY A 204 9.93 -14.97 0.32
CA GLY A 204 9.34 -16.20 0.84
C GLY A 204 8.47 -17.00 -0.15
N ALA A 205 8.24 -16.48 -1.36
CA ALA A 205 7.23 -17.03 -2.27
C ALA A 205 7.58 -18.42 -2.80
N ALA A 206 6.59 -19.31 -2.77
CA ALA A 206 6.65 -20.59 -3.47
C ALA A 206 6.79 -20.38 -5.00
N PRO A 207 7.39 -21.33 -5.74
CA PRO A 207 7.66 -21.14 -7.18
C PRO A 207 6.43 -20.77 -8.03
N ALA A 208 5.26 -21.31 -7.69
CA ALA A 208 4.03 -21.04 -8.43
C ALA A 208 3.42 -19.65 -8.15
N ASP A 209 3.75 -19.05 -7.01
CA ASP A 209 3.14 -17.79 -6.54
C ASP A 209 4.06 -16.59 -6.80
N ARG A 210 5.34 -16.84 -7.08
CA ARG A 210 6.38 -15.82 -7.26
C ARG A 210 6.07 -14.79 -8.34
N ALA A 211 5.45 -15.20 -9.45
CA ALA A 211 5.07 -14.27 -10.51
C ALA A 211 4.05 -13.24 -10.02
N GLY A 212 3.01 -13.68 -9.30
CA GLY A 212 2.03 -12.80 -8.67
C GLY A 212 2.68 -11.87 -7.65
N ARG A 213 3.53 -12.40 -6.76
CA ARG A 213 4.21 -11.59 -5.74
C ARG A 213 5.15 -10.54 -6.34
N LEU A 214 5.84 -10.86 -7.45
CA LEU A 214 6.65 -9.88 -8.17
C LEU A 214 5.79 -8.76 -8.76
N MET A 215 4.60 -9.06 -9.26
CA MET A 215 3.66 -8.04 -9.73
C MET A 215 3.17 -7.13 -8.60
N VAL A 216 2.94 -7.66 -7.40
CA VAL A 216 2.64 -6.86 -6.21
C VAL A 216 3.81 -5.92 -5.90
N VAL A 217 5.05 -6.42 -5.89
CA VAL A 217 6.25 -5.60 -5.68
C VAL A 217 6.39 -4.51 -6.77
N ARG A 218 6.09 -4.83 -8.03
CA ARG A 218 6.02 -3.83 -9.11
C ARG A 218 4.96 -2.76 -8.81
N ALA A 219 3.78 -3.15 -8.33
CA ALA A 219 2.70 -2.22 -8.03
C ALA A 219 3.09 -1.24 -6.93
N VAL A 220 3.65 -1.73 -5.82
CA VAL A 220 4.08 -0.88 -4.70
C VAL A 220 5.30 -0.02 -5.03
N THR A 221 6.09 -0.43 -6.03
CA THR A 221 7.24 0.36 -6.51
C THR A 221 6.81 1.76 -6.96
N TRP A 222 5.64 1.93 -7.60
CA TRP A 222 5.18 3.26 -7.99
C TRP A 222 5.00 4.21 -6.80
N TYR A 223 4.51 3.70 -5.66
CA TYR A 223 4.40 4.48 -4.44
C TYR A 223 5.76 4.68 -3.77
N ALA A 224 6.58 3.63 -3.68
CA ALA A 224 7.92 3.70 -3.12
C ALA A 224 8.81 4.72 -3.86
N VAL A 225 8.68 4.83 -5.19
CA VAL A 225 9.46 5.79 -5.98
C VAL A 225 8.83 7.18 -6.11
N SER A 226 7.62 7.40 -5.58
CA SER A 226 6.95 8.71 -5.62
C SER A 226 7.65 9.78 -4.78
N GLY A 227 8.49 9.38 -3.83
CA GLY A 227 9.09 10.27 -2.83
C GLY A 227 8.27 10.48 -1.58
N MET A 228 7.13 9.79 -1.45
CA MET A 228 6.38 9.70 -0.19
C MET A 228 7.09 8.78 0.82
N VAL A 229 7.72 7.70 0.35
CA VAL A 229 8.56 6.83 1.18
C VAL A 229 9.94 7.47 1.33
N ARG A 230 10.37 7.66 2.58
CA ARG A 230 11.65 8.30 2.96
C ARG A 230 12.56 7.42 3.80
N THR A 231 12.10 6.23 4.13
CA THR A 231 12.84 5.25 4.90
C THR A 231 13.70 4.41 3.95
N LYS A 232 15.01 4.40 4.18
CA LYS A 232 15.96 3.74 3.28
C LYS A 232 15.76 2.23 3.23
N SER A 233 15.49 1.61 4.38
CA SER A 233 15.29 0.16 4.49
C SER A 233 14.16 -0.34 3.59
N VAL A 234 13.06 0.42 3.46
CA VAL A 234 11.95 0.03 2.56
C VAL A 234 12.42 -0.15 1.12
N LEU A 235 13.26 0.75 0.61
CA LEU A 235 13.83 0.60 -0.74
C LEU A 235 14.86 -0.53 -0.81
N ASP A 236 15.70 -0.67 0.22
CA ASP A 236 16.70 -1.73 0.30
C ASP A 236 16.04 -3.11 0.31
N ASP A 237 14.98 -3.32 1.10
CA ASP A 237 14.23 -4.57 1.21
C ASP A 237 13.58 -4.94 -0.14
N LEU A 238 12.92 -3.97 -0.81
CA LEU A 238 12.32 -4.21 -2.14
C LEU A 238 13.39 -4.53 -3.20
N ILE A 239 14.54 -3.85 -3.16
CA ILE A 239 15.66 -4.10 -4.06
C ILE A 239 16.20 -5.52 -3.85
N GLU A 240 16.46 -5.90 -2.60
CA GLU A 240 16.95 -7.23 -2.22
C GLU A 240 15.98 -8.32 -2.70
N ALA A 241 14.69 -8.18 -2.41
CA ALA A 241 13.69 -9.18 -2.80
C ALA A 241 13.60 -9.38 -4.33
N VAL A 242 13.71 -8.30 -5.12
CA VAL A 242 13.73 -8.38 -6.58
C VAL A 242 15.03 -9.01 -7.10
N GLU A 243 16.17 -8.66 -6.49
CA GLU A 243 17.47 -9.26 -6.82
C GLU A 243 17.53 -10.76 -6.55
N GLU A 244 17.01 -11.19 -5.40
CA GLU A 244 16.87 -12.61 -5.04
C GLU A 244 15.94 -13.37 -6.00
N THR A 245 14.93 -12.67 -6.52
CA THR A 245 13.93 -13.24 -7.42
C THR A 245 14.43 -13.43 -8.86
N LEU A 246 15.27 -12.52 -9.36
CA LEU A 246 15.76 -12.51 -10.76
C LEU A 246 16.35 -13.85 -11.23
N PRO A 247 17.21 -14.55 -10.47
CA PRO A 247 17.76 -15.85 -10.86
C PRO A 247 16.71 -16.92 -11.17
N HIS A 248 15.49 -16.82 -10.63
CA HIS A 248 14.42 -17.78 -10.89
C HIS A 248 13.81 -17.66 -12.28
N PHE A 249 14.04 -16.54 -12.97
CA PHE A 249 13.58 -16.28 -14.32
C PHE A 249 14.72 -16.24 -15.35
N ALA A 250 15.94 -16.50 -14.91
CA ALA A 250 17.12 -16.53 -15.77
C ALA A 250 16.99 -17.63 -16.85
N ASP A 251 17.52 -17.34 -18.04
CA ASP A 251 17.56 -18.26 -19.19
C ASP A 251 16.21 -18.78 -19.67
N ALA A 252 15.10 -18.18 -19.22
CA ALA A 252 13.77 -18.55 -19.68
C ALA A 252 13.58 -18.29 -21.17
N VAL A 253 12.85 -19.19 -21.82
CA VAL A 253 12.35 -19.02 -23.19
C VAL A 253 10.83 -19.18 -23.16
N CYS A 254 10.14 -18.33 -23.92
CA CYS A 254 8.69 -18.41 -24.05
C CYS A 254 8.29 -18.89 -25.44
N ALA A 255 7.18 -19.63 -25.53
CA ALA A 255 6.70 -20.23 -26.78
C ALA A 255 5.61 -19.40 -27.48
N HIS A 256 5.11 -18.34 -26.83
CA HIS A 256 4.03 -17.49 -27.35
C HIS A 256 4.57 -16.24 -28.04
N ASP A 257 3.79 -15.75 -29.02
CA ASP A 257 4.12 -14.58 -29.82
C ASP A 257 3.82 -13.29 -29.05
N GLY A 258 4.72 -12.91 -28.15
CA GLY A 258 4.69 -11.65 -27.39
C GLY A 258 4.16 -11.77 -25.96
N HIS A 259 4.36 -10.70 -25.18
CA HIS A 259 3.89 -10.58 -23.80
C HIS A 259 2.67 -9.67 -23.69
N PRO A 260 1.69 -10.01 -22.85
CA PRO A 260 0.58 -9.11 -22.57
C PRO A 260 1.08 -7.82 -21.91
N ALA A 261 0.37 -6.72 -22.17
CA ALA A 261 0.56 -5.51 -21.40
C ALA A 261 0.01 -5.74 -19.99
N LEU A 262 0.87 -5.59 -18.98
CA LEU A 262 0.44 -5.60 -17.58
C LEU A 262 -0.29 -4.28 -17.26
N PRO A 263 -1.18 -4.25 -16.24
CA PRO A 263 -1.84 -3.03 -15.81
C PRO A 263 -0.84 -1.89 -15.55
N ASP A 264 -1.21 -0.68 -15.95
CA ASP A 264 -0.41 0.55 -15.84
C ASP A 264 -0.81 1.41 -14.63
N SER A 265 -1.80 0.98 -13.86
CA SER A 265 -2.17 1.57 -12.57
C SER A 265 -1.65 0.72 -11.41
N GLY A 266 -1.25 1.38 -10.31
CA GLY A 266 -0.85 0.72 -9.07
C GLY A 266 -1.91 -0.24 -8.52
N PRO A 267 -3.13 0.25 -8.26
CA PRO A 267 -4.21 -0.59 -7.73
C PRO A 267 -4.52 -1.82 -8.58
N ASP A 268 -4.66 -1.67 -9.91
CA ASP A 268 -5.00 -2.80 -10.79
C ASP A 268 -3.84 -3.81 -10.88
N ALA A 269 -2.59 -3.34 -10.85
CA ALA A 269 -1.41 -4.22 -10.84
C ALA A 269 -1.28 -4.97 -9.51
N ALA A 270 -1.61 -4.33 -8.39
CA ALA A 270 -1.65 -4.93 -7.07
C ALA A 270 -2.73 -6.01 -6.99
N GLU A 271 -3.95 -5.70 -7.44
CA GLU A 271 -5.06 -6.65 -7.48
C GLU A 271 -4.72 -7.89 -8.31
N LEU A 272 -4.25 -7.70 -9.54
CA LEU A 272 -3.80 -8.80 -10.39
C LEU A 272 -2.67 -9.59 -9.74
N GLY A 273 -1.66 -8.90 -9.16
CA GLY A 273 -0.54 -9.56 -8.51
C GLY A 273 -0.97 -10.43 -7.32
N ILE A 274 -1.87 -9.90 -6.48
CA ILE A 274 -2.41 -10.60 -5.31
C ILE A 274 -3.25 -11.81 -5.75
N GLU A 275 -4.14 -11.64 -6.74
CA GLU A 275 -4.93 -12.75 -7.31
C GLU A 275 -4.02 -13.88 -7.81
N LEU A 276 -2.97 -13.54 -8.58
CA LEU A 276 -2.05 -14.52 -9.14
C LEU A 276 -1.08 -15.14 -8.11
N SER A 277 -1.05 -14.62 -6.88
CA SER A 277 -0.20 -15.11 -5.79
C SER A 277 -0.77 -16.31 -5.05
N SER A 278 -1.90 -16.86 -5.49
CA SER A 278 -2.51 -18.06 -4.92
C SER A 278 -3.08 -19.00 -5.98
N ALA A 279 -3.22 -20.29 -5.66
CA ALA A 279 -3.85 -21.23 -6.56
C ALA A 279 -5.33 -20.90 -6.83
N GLY A 280 -6.07 -20.47 -5.80
CA GLY A 280 -7.47 -20.07 -5.91
C GLY A 280 -7.66 -18.87 -6.84
N GLY A 281 -6.86 -17.82 -6.66
CA GLY A 281 -6.93 -16.64 -7.52
C GLY A 281 -6.48 -16.92 -8.96
N ARG A 282 -5.46 -17.76 -9.20
CA ARG A 282 -5.13 -18.21 -10.58
C ARG A 282 -6.27 -18.95 -11.28
N ASN A 283 -7.04 -19.76 -10.54
CA ASN A 283 -8.21 -20.43 -11.09
C ASN A 283 -9.35 -19.43 -11.38
N LEU A 284 -9.54 -18.44 -10.51
CA LEU A 284 -10.52 -17.37 -10.68
C LEU A 284 -10.19 -16.51 -11.91
N TYR A 285 -8.91 -16.15 -12.08
CA TYR A 285 -8.40 -15.47 -13.26
C TYR A 285 -8.74 -16.21 -14.56
N GLU A 286 -8.44 -17.52 -14.61
CA GLU A 286 -8.72 -18.36 -15.77
C GLU A 286 -10.22 -18.52 -16.04
N GLN A 287 -11.04 -18.63 -14.99
CA GLN A 287 -12.49 -18.69 -15.15
C GLN A 287 -13.04 -17.36 -15.71
N SER A 288 -12.63 -16.23 -15.15
CA SER A 288 -12.99 -14.89 -15.61
C SER A 288 -12.54 -14.66 -17.06
N ARG A 289 -11.34 -15.14 -17.40
CA ARG A 289 -10.82 -15.13 -18.77
C ARG A 289 -11.72 -15.91 -19.73
N ILE A 290 -12.09 -17.14 -19.39
CA ILE A 290 -12.94 -17.99 -20.24
C ILE A 290 -14.34 -17.37 -20.39
N ALA A 291 -14.88 -16.77 -19.34
CA ALA A 291 -16.21 -16.16 -19.36
C ALA A 291 -16.26 -14.86 -20.18
N SER A 292 -15.23 -14.02 -20.09
CA SER A 292 -15.21 -12.69 -20.71
C SER A 292 -14.47 -12.61 -22.05
N ASP A 293 -13.55 -13.52 -22.32
CA ASP A 293 -12.58 -13.49 -23.44
C ASP A 293 -11.78 -12.18 -23.53
N ARG A 294 -11.65 -11.44 -22.41
CA ARG A 294 -10.94 -10.14 -22.35
C ARG A 294 -9.51 -10.25 -21.86
N ASN A 295 -9.24 -11.25 -21.02
CA ASN A 295 -7.94 -11.42 -20.37
C ASN A 295 -7.00 -12.31 -21.21
N PRO A 296 -5.68 -12.06 -21.21
CA PRO A 296 -4.70 -12.98 -21.80
C PRO A 296 -4.69 -14.34 -21.08
N PRO A 297 -4.22 -15.42 -21.73
CA PRO A 297 -3.97 -16.70 -21.06
C PRO A 297 -3.04 -16.55 -19.84
N LEU A 298 -3.31 -17.28 -18.75
CA LEU A 298 -2.52 -17.19 -17.52
C LEU A 298 -1.03 -17.46 -17.77
N ASP A 299 -0.70 -18.46 -18.59
CA ASP A 299 0.68 -18.82 -18.92
C ASP A 299 1.44 -17.71 -19.66
N HIS A 300 0.73 -16.81 -20.36
CA HIS A 300 1.33 -15.61 -20.94
C HIS A 300 1.58 -14.52 -19.89
N VAL A 301 0.69 -14.40 -18.90
CA VAL A 301 0.77 -13.37 -17.84
C VAL A 301 1.82 -13.71 -16.80
N VAL A 302 1.97 -14.98 -16.42
CA VAL A 302 3.01 -15.44 -15.50
C VAL A 302 4.27 -15.92 -16.21
N CYS A 303 4.42 -15.58 -17.50
CA CYS A 303 5.55 -16.01 -18.32
C CYS A 303 6.89 -15.60 -17.68
N PRO A 304 7.84 -16.53 -17.46
CA PRO A 304 9.13 -16.21 -16.85
C PRO A 304 9.92 -15.14 -17.60
N VAL A 305 9.82 -15.02 -18.93
CA VAL A 305 10.50 -13.97 -19.70
C VAL A 305 9.91 -12.59 -19.38
N LEU A 306 8.57 -12.48 -19.36
CA LEU A 306 7.88 -11.27 -18.91
C LEU A 306 8.23 -10.92 -17.45
N MET A 307 8.37 -11.92 -16.58
CA MET A 307 8.75 -11.71 -15.18
C MET A 307 10.19 -11.21 -15.05
N ALA A 308 11.12 -11.69 -15.88
CA ALA A 308 12.48 -11.16 -15.93
C ALA A 308 12.50 -9.69 -16.40
N GLU A 309 11.74 -9.35 -17.44
CA GLU A 309 11.59 -7.97 -17.94
C GLU A 309 10.99 -7.06 -16.86
N THR A 310 9.94 -7.53 -16.18
CA THR A 310 9.26 -6.84 -15.10
C THR A 310 10.21 -6.60 -13.92
N ALA A 311 10.90 -7.63 -13.44
CA ALA A 311 11.87 -7.52 -12.35
C ALA A 311 13.00 -6.55 -12.71
N GLY A 312 13.54 -6.62 -13.94
CA GLY A 312 14.58 -5.71 -14.40
C GLY A 312 14.14 -4.24 -14.41
N GLY A 313 12.93 -3.97 -14.91
CA GLY A 313 12.34 -2.63 -14.90
C GLY A 313 12.08 -2.10 -13.49
N THR A 314 11.48 -2.93 -12.63
CA THR A 314 11.22 -2.61 -11.22
C THR A 314 12.52 -2.30 -10.47
N LEU A 315 13.55 -3.14 -10.61
CA LEU A 315 14.84 -2.95 -9.97
C LEU A 315 15.55 -1.67 -10.41
N ALA A 316 15.46 -1.33 -11.70
CA ALA A 316 16.03 -0.09 -12.23
C ALA A 316 15.37 1.16 -11.62
N LEU A 317 14.03 1.14 -11.46
CA LEU A 317 13.29 2.22 -10.82
C LEU A 317 13.65 2.37 -9.34
N LEU A 318 13.67 1.27 -8.60
CA LEU A 318 13.99 1.27 -7.17
C LEU A 318 15.41 1.76 -6.91
N ARG A 319 16.41 1.23 -7.63
CA ARG A 319 17.82 1.67 -7.50
C ARG A 319 17.98 3.14 -7.89
N GLY A 320 17.37 3.55 -8.99
CA GLY A 320 17.38 4.96 -9.41
C GLY A 320 16.84 5.88 -8.33
N ARG A 321 15.70 5.52 -7.71
CA ARG A 321 15.14 6.31 -6.62
C ARG A 321 16.00 6.29 -5.36
N ARG A 322 16.54 5.13 -4.99
CA ARG A 322 17.41 4.99 -3.83
C ARG A 322 18.64 5.89 -3.97
N ASP A 323 19.28 5.87 -5.13
CA ASP A 323 20.43 6.73 -5.42
C ASP A 323 20.04 8.20 -5.42
N GLU A 324 18.86 8.55 -5.94
CA GLU A 324 18.33 9.91 -5.88
C GLU A 324 18.09 10.37 -4.44
N LEU A 325 17.54 9.54 -3.56
CA LEU A 325 17.19 9.94 -2.19
C LEU A 325 18.39 9.91 -1.23
N PHE A 326 19.24 8.89 -1.35
CA PHE A 326 20.27 8.56 -0.37
C PHE A 326 21.69 8.60 -0.93
N GLY A 327 21.85 8.66 -2.25
CA GLY A 327 23.16 8.73 -2.91
C GLY A 327 23.80 10.12 -2.85
N GLU A 328 25.05 10.18 -3.32
CA GLU A 328 25.77 11.45 -3.48
C GLU A 328 25.14 12.30 -4.58
N ARG A 329 24.83 13.56 -4.26
CA ARG A 329 24.32 14.54 -5.23
C ARG A 329 25.43 15.36 -5.87
N ASP A 330 25.43 15.35 -7.21
CA ASP A 330 26.30 16.21 -8.01
C ASP A 330 25.67 17.60 -8.22
N THR A 331 26.29 18.61 -7.60
CA THR A 331 25.90 20.02 -7.75
C THR A 331 26.87 20.79 -8.65
N SER A 332 27.72 20.12 -9.45
CA SER A 332 28.73 20.75 -10.29
C SER A 332 28.15 21.66 -11.37
N HIS A 333 26.97 21.31 -11.87
CA HIS A 333 26.22 22.08 -12.87
C HIS A 333 25.67 23.40 -12.32
N ALA A 334 25.50 23.52 -11.00
CA ALA A 334 24.83 24.64 -10.37
C ALA A 334 25.64 25.95 -10.45
N ASP A 335 26.98 25.88 -10.52
CA ASP A 335 27.80 27.09 -10.75
C ASP A 335 27.48 27.72 -12.13
N ALA A 336 27.19 26.93 -13.17
CA ALA A 336 26.78 27.46 -14.48
C ALA A 336 25.35 28.03 -14.48
N ALA A 337 24.52 27.60 -13.53
CA ALA A 337 23.13 28.06 -13.41
C ALA A 337 23.01 29.31 -12.54
N TYR A 338 23.79 29.44 -11.47
CA TYR A 338 23.57 30.44 -10.42
C TYR A 338 24.71 31.45 -10.26
N LEU A 339 25.71 31.40 -11.12
CA LEU A 339 26.74 32.43 -11.21
C LEU A 339 26.63 33.19 -12.53
N ARG A 340 26.99 34.46 -12.48
CA ARG A 340 27.26 35.30 -13.63
C ARG A 340 28.59 34.89 -14.28
N ALA A 341 28.81 35.34 -15.52
CA ALA A 341 30.03 35.06 -16.26
C ALA A 341 31.32 35.58 -15.60
N ASP A 342 31.20 36.55 -14.70
CA ASP A 342 32.31 37.10 -13.89
C ASP A 342 32.55 36.33 -12.58
N GLY A 343 31.78 35.27 -12.32
CA GLY A 343 31.87 34.42 -11.13
C GLY A 343 31.10 34.93 -9.91
N ARG A 344 30.45 36.09 -10.00
CA ARG A 344 29.56 36.61 -8.95
C ARG A 344 28.23 35.84 -8.92
N LEU A 345 27.55 35.85 -7.77
CA LEU A 345 26.21 35.26 -7.65
C LEU A 345 25.23 35.93 -8.63
N ASP A 346 24.40 35.14 -9.28
CA ASP A 346 23.26 35.63 -10.06
C ASP A 346 22.07 35.89 -9.13
N ILE A 347 22.09 37.03 -8.44
CA ILE A 347 21.15 37.32 -7.35
C ILE A 347 19.69 37.35 -7.79
N GLU A 348 19.41 37.86 -9.01
CA GLU A 348 18.06 37.91 -9.55
C GLU A 348 17.48 36.51 -9.68
N ARG A 349 18.29 35.59 -10.23
CA ARG A 349 17.91 34.18 -10.37
C ARG A 349 17.80 33.48 -9.03
N LEU A 350 18.70 33.73 -8.08
CA LEU A 350 18.62 33.13 -6.74
C LEU A 350 17.35 33.57 -5.99
N VAL A 351 17.00 34.85 -6.08
CA VAL A 351 15.76 35.40 -5.51
C VAL A 351 14.52 34.81 -6.17
N GLU A 352 14.51 34.69 -7.51
CA GLU A 352 13.43 34.04 -8.25
C GLU A 352 13.21 32.60 -7.75
N ARG A 353 14.29 31.83 -7.63
CA ARG A 353 14.25 30.39 -7.33
C ARG A 353 13.91 30.07 -5.87
N THR A 354 14.11 31.03 -4.98
CA THR A 354 13.80 30.94 -3.55
C THR A 354 12.45 31.57 -3.21
N ASP A 355 11.72 32.11 -4.19
CA ASP A 355 10.36 32.62 -3.98
C ASP A 355 9.44 31.47 -3.51
N HIS A 356 8.48 31.76 -2.62
CA HIS A 356 7.49 30.78 -2.16
C HIS A 356 6.67 30.16 -3.31
N LYS A 357 6.57 30.85 -4.45
CA LYS A 357 5.90 30.32 -5.65
C LYS A 357 6.65 29.16 -6.29
N SER A 358 7.94 29.00 -5.98
CA SER A 358 8.81 27.92 -6.43
C SER A 358 8.73 26.67 -5.56
N TRP A 359 7.63 26.49 -4.82
CA TRP A 359 7.39 25.27 -4.06
C TRP A 359 7.30 24.07 -5.00
N ASN A 360 7.86 22.93 -4.57
CA ASN A 360 7.86 21.66 -5.31
C ASN A 360 8.58 21.71 -6.67
N GLU A 361 9.57 22.58 -6.82
CA GLU A 361 10.39 22.65 -8.02
C GLU A 361 11.60 21.70 -7.94
N GLN A 362 11.89 20.99 -9.03
CA GLN A 362 12.93 19.95 -9.09
C GLN A 362 14.34 20.45 -8.73
N TYR A 363 14.61 21.74 -8.88
CA TYR A 363 15.92 22.34 -8.60
C TYR A 363 16.14 22.69 -7.13
N ALA A 364 15.11 22.63 -6.29
CA ALA A 364 15.17 23.13 -4.90
C ALA A 364 16.24 22.41 -4.08
N ASP A 365 16.29 21.07 -4.19
CA ASP A 365 17.25 20.19 -3.54
C ASP A 365 18.70 20.53 -3.91
N ASP A 366 18.97 20.65 -5.22
CA ASP A 366 20.31 20.93 -5.75
C ASP A 366 20.76 22.35 -5.39
N LEU A 367 19.85 23.32 -5.46
CA LEU A 367 20.10 24.71 -5.06
C LEU A 367 20.45 24.80 -3.58
N ALA A 368 19.70 24.12 -2.72
CA ALA A 368 19.94 24.09 -1.28
C ALA A 368 21.34 23.54 -0.96
N LEU A 369 21.65 22.37 -1.51
CA LEU A 369 22.92 21.69 -1.28
C LEU A 369 24.11 22.47 -1.87
N TRP A 370 23.95 23.01 -3.07
CA TRP A 370 24.96 23.86 -3.71
C TRP A 370 25.24 25.11 -2.86
N ALA A 371 24.20 25.79 -2.38
CA ALA A 371 24.36 27.00 -1.58
C ALA A 371 25.08 26.72 -0.26
N ALA A 372 24.71 25.62 0.43
CA ALA A 372 25.38 25.17 1.65
C ALA A 372 26.87 24.86 1.41
N ARG A 373 27.21 24.11 0.36
CA ARG A 373 28.61 23.79 0.00
C ARG A 373 29.41 25.05 -0.35
N ARG A 374 28.80 25.99 -1.07
CA ARG A 374 29.44 27.23 -1.50
C ARG A 374 29.63 28.23 -0.35
N HIS A 375 28.73 28.24 0.64
CA HIS A 375 28.81 29.13 1.79
C HIS A 375 30.18 29.07 2.48
N ALA A 376 30.72 27.87 2.76
CA ALA A 376 31.98 27.72 3.49
C ALA A 376 33.20 28.35 2.77
N ARG A 377 33.14 28.55 1.45
CA ARG A 377 34.25 29.06 0.62
C ARG A 377 34.06 30.49 0.10
N SER A 378 33.01 31.18 0.55
CA SER A 378 32.64 32.50 0.03
C SER A 378 32.99 33.64 1.00
N ASP A 379 32.98 34.88 0.51
CA ASP A 379 33.15 36.06 1.35
C ASP A 379 31.92 36.32 2.24
N GLU A 380 32.01 37.28 3.17
CA GLU A 380 30.96 37.56 4.15
C GLU A 380 29.60 37.90 3.53
N ARG A 381 29.60 38.62 2.40
CA ARG A 381 28.38 39.07 1.74
C ARG A 381 27.70 37.91 1.01
N ASP A 382 28.48 37.14 0.25
CA ASP A 382 27.99 35.94 -0.43
C ASP A 382 27.53 34.89 0.59
N ARG A 383 28.23 34.75 1.73
CA ARG A 383 27.82 33.86 2.82
C ARG A 383 26.44 34.19 3.36
N ALA A 384 26.14 35.46 3.62
CA ALA A 384 24.82 35.86 4.08
C ALA A 384 23.72 35.46 3.08
N VAL A 385 23.93 35.68 1.78
CA VAL A 385 22.98 35.27 0.73
C VAL A 385 22.86 33.75 0.64
N LEU A 386 23.97 33.02 0.59
CA LEU A 386 23.99 31.57 0.41
C LEU A 386 23.36 30.82 1.60
N LEU A 387 23.51 31.34 2.82
CA LEU A 387 22.83 30.81 4.00
C LEU A 387 21.30 30.87 3.83
N LEU A 388 20.80 32.02 3.39
CA LEU A 388 19.37 32.26 3.18
C LEU A 388 18.82 31.45 2.02
N VAL A 389 19.58 31.34 0.92
CA VAL A 389 19.24 30.49 -0.22
C VAL A 389 19.14 29.02 0.22
N ALA A 390 20.13 28.52 0.98
CA ALA A 390 20.10 27.14 1.46
C ALA A 390 18.86 26.87 2.32
N ARG A 391 18.55 27.75 3.27
CA ARG A 391 17.37 27.64 4.14
C ARG A 391 16.06 27.67 3.34
N GLN A 392 15.92 28.63 2.42
CA GLN A 392 14.67 28.81 1.69
C GLN A 392 14.45 27.74 0.61
N ALA A 393 15.51 27.27 -0.04
CA ALA A 393 15.41 26.19 -1.03
C ALA A 393 14.99 24.86 -0.37
N VAL A 394 15.51 24.56 0.83
CA VAL A 394 15.01 23.44 1.65
C VAL A 394 13.52 23.58 1.95
N ALA A 395 13.07 24.76 2.36
CA ALA A 395 11.66 25.01 2.66
C ALA A 395 10.74 24.92 1.43
N ASN A 396 11.30 25.06 0.21
CA ASN A 396 10.58 24.91 -1.04
C ASN A 396 10.53 23.44 -1.53
N SER A 397 11.29 22.53 -0.91
CA SER A 397 11.35 21.12 -1.30
C SER A 397 10.11 20.36 -0.82
N TYR A 398 9.52 19.52 -1.68
CA TYR A 398 8.28 18.78 -1.37
C TYR A 398 8.41 17.29 -1.75
N PRO A 399 7.85 16.36 -0.94
CA PRO A 399 7.27 16.55 0.40
C PRO A 399 8.29 16.96 1.47
N GLY A 400 9.57 16.96 1.12
CA GLY A 400 10.69 17.45 1.92
C GLY A 400 12.01 17.14 1.21
N PRO A 401 13.13 17.75 1.62
CA PRO A 401 14.43 17.47 1.04
C PRO A 401 14.87 16.01 1.32
N PRO A 402 15.53 15.34 0.37
CA PRO A 402 16.13 14.03 0.58
C PRO A 402 17.26 14.02 1.62
N LEU A 403 17.53 12.86 2.23
CA LEU A 403 18.50 12.72 3.32
C LEU A 403 19.89 13.25 2.94
N SER A 404 20.35 13.02 1.70
CA SER A 404 21.67 13.51 1.28
C SER A 404 21.74 15.05 1.18
N VAL A 405 20.63 15.72 0.86
CA VAL A 405 20.50 17.19 0.93
C VAL A 405 20.49 17.63 2.38
N VAL A 406 19.66 16.99 3.21
CA VAL A 406 19.53 17.30 4.64
C VAL A 406 20.87 17.23 5.36
N ARG A 407 21.63 16.14 5.19
CA ARG A 407 22.97 15.98 5.81
C ARG A 407 23.93 17.10 5.36
N GLY A 408 23.95 17.43 4.07
CA GLY A 408 24.81 18.47 3.52
C GLY A 408 24.46 19.88 4.04
N VAL A 409 23.17 20.19 4.10
CA VAL A 409 22.68 21.49 4.60
C VAL A 409 22.86 21.59 6.12
N LEU A 410 22.48 20.55 6.89
CA LEU A 410 22.64 20.51 8.35
C LEU A 410 24.09 20.72 8.79
N SER A 411 25.06 20.14 8.09
CA SER A 411 26.48 20.36 8.39
C SER A 411 26.83 21.85 8.39
N THR A 412 26.35 22.59 7.38
CA THR A 412 26.57 24.03 7.26
C THR A 412 25.78 24.81 8.30
N MET A 413 24.51 24.49 8.50
CA MET A 413 23.65 25.19 9.46
C MET A 413 24.15 25.01 10.90
N ARG A 414 24.51 23.79 11.31
CA ARG A 414 25.09 23.53 12.64
C ARG A 414 26.38 24.30 12.87
N ALA A 415 27.24 24.41 11.86
CA ALA A 415 28.47 25.19 11.94
C ALA A 415 28.21 26.70 12.12
N VAL A 416 27.17 27.24 11.46
CA VAL A 416 26.77 28.64 11.60
C VAL A 416 26.14 28.90 12.97
N ALA A 417 25.25 28.02 13.43
CA ALA A 417 24.62 28.13 14.75
C ALA A 417 25.65 28.05 15.90
N ALA A 418 26.70 27.23 15.76
CA ALA A 418 27.75 27.09 16.77
C ALA A 418 28.80 28.23 16.76
N ALA A 419 28.72 29.19 15.82
CA ALA A 419 29.70 30.25 15.70
C ALA A 419 29.64 31.22 16.91
N PRO A 420 30.78 31.78 17.37
CA PRO A 420 30.79 32.73 18.48
C PRO A 420 29.90 33.95 18.23
N LEU A 421 28.99 34.23 19.17
CA LEU A 421 28.06 35.34 19.06
C LEU A 421 28.56 36.60 19.78
N PRO A 422 28.40 37.80 19.19
CA PRO A 422 28.64 39.04 19.91
C PRO A 422 27.60 39.24 21.03
N ALA A 423 28.00 39.98 22.07
CA ALA A 423 27.15 40.29 23.22
C ALA A 423 25.91 41.13 22.86
N GLY A 424 25.95 41.87 21.74
CA GLY A 424 24.83 42.63 21.20
C GLY A 424 25.06 42.99 19.72
N CYS A 425 24.00 43.40 19.05
CA CYS A 425 24.02 43.80 17.64
C CYS A 425 24.42 45.29 17.48
N SER A 426 25.26 45.60 16.49
CA SER A 426 25.61 46.98 16.14
C SER A 426 24.44 47.78 15.54
N HIS A 427 23.41 47.08 15.07
CA HIS A 427 22.23 47.64 14.40
C HIS A 427 20.96 47.52 15.29
N GLY A 428 21.12 47.50 16.61
CA GLY A 428 19.99 47.59 17.56
C GLY A 428 18.99 46.43 17.50
N ASP A 429 19.46 45.22 17.19
CA ASP A 429 18.64 44.00 17.02
C ASP A 429 17.60 44.05 15.88
N GLU A 430 17.70 45.03 14.98
CA GLU A 430 16.86 45.09 13.78
C GLU A 430 17.35 44.13 12.69
N HIS A 431 16.87 42.88 12.71
CA HIS A 431 17.20 41.86 11.72
C HIS A 431 16.28 41.87 10.48
N PRO A 432 16.75 41.36 9.32
CA PRO A 432 15.92 41.16 8.14
C PRO A 432 14.75 40.20 8.37
N ALA A 433 13.64 40.44 7.68
CA ALA A 433 12.51 39.53 7.65
C ALA A 433 12.71 38.44 6.58
N LEU A 434 12.40 37.19 6.93
CA LEU A 434 12.54 36.03 6.03
C LEU A 434 11.29 35.77 5.16
N ARG A 435 10.31 36.67 5.14
CA ARG A 435 9.02 36.45 4.48
C ARG A 435 8.76 37.47 3.37
N TYR A 436 8.12 37.00 2.30
CA TYR A 436 7.52 37.80 1.23
C TYR A 436 8.48 38.79 0.53
N ALA A 437 7.95 39.95 0.15
CA ALA A 437 8.66 40.99 -0.61
C ALA A 437 9.88 41.55 0.13
N GLY A 438 9.85 41.62 1.47
CA GLY A 438 10.97 42.11 2.28
C GLY A 438 12.22 41.23 2.17
N PHE A 439 12.05 39.92 2.06
CA PHE A 439 13.15 38.99 1.80
C PHE A 439 13.68 39.16 0.36
N ARG A 440 12.77 39.16 -0.63
CA ARG A 440 13.10 39.22 -2.06
C ARG A 440 13.80 40.51 -2.46
N GLU A 441 13.19 41.66 -2.17
CA GLU A 441 13.74 42.97 -2.52
C GLU A 441 14.93 43.32 -1.63
N GLY A 442 14.85 42.98 -0.34
CA GLY A 442 15.89 43.25 0.63
C GLY A 442 17.19 42.48 0.36
N MET A 443 17.11 41.20 0.00
CA MET A 443 18.30 40.39 -0.31
C MET A 443 18.98 40.84 -1.60
N ALA A 444 18.20 41.14 -2.65
CA ALA A 444 18.73 41.66 -3.92
C ALA A 444 19.44 43.01 -3.71
N HIS A 445 18.79 43.95 -3.01
CA HIS A 445 19.37 45.24 -2.67
C HIS A 445 20.62 45.11 -1.78
N PHE A 446 20.58 44.24 -0.78
CA PHE A 446 21.73 43.98 0.09
C PHE A 446 22.93 43.47 -0.71
N TRP A 447 22.75 42.64 -1.73
CA TRP A 447 23.85 42.06 -2.50
C TRP A 447 24.33 42.93 -3.67
N ASP A 448 23.47 43.71 -4.32
CA ASP A 448 23.87 44.69 -5.33
C ASP A 448 22.97 45.95 -5.31
N PRO A 449 23.28 46.94 -4.45
CA PRO A 449 22.44 48.12 -4.26
C PRO A 449 22.49 49.08 -5.46
N GLU A 450 23.48 48.95 -6.35
CA GLU A 450 23.57 49.75 -7.56
C GLU A 450 22.60 49.23 -8.63
N GLU A 451 22.45 47.91 -8.72
CA GLU A 451 21.55 47.24 -9.66
C GLU A 451 20.11 47.17 -9.14
N PHE A 452 19.93 46.94 -7.83
CA PHE A 452 18.63 46.77 -7.19
C PHE A 452 18.36 47.92 -6.20
N PRO A 453 17.50 48.91 -6.52
CA PRO A 453 17.22 50.03 -5.63
C PRO A 453 16.46 49.58 -4.36
N PRO A 454 16.53 50.36 -3.26
CA PRO A 454 15.93 49.99 -1.98
C PRO A 454 14.39 49.92 -2.06
N GLY A 455 13.82 48.86 -1.49
CA GLY A 455 12.38 48.69 -1.29
C GLY A 455 11.86 49.36 -0.01
N ALA A 456 10.58 49.16 0.29
CA ALA A 456 9.90 49.79 1.43
C ALA A 456 10.47 49.39 2.81
N GLU A 457 11.07 48.20 2.92
CA GLU A 457 11.62 47.64 4.16
C GLU A 457 13.10 47.26 3.99
N THR A 458 13.95 48.24 3.67
CA THR A 458 15.38 48.00 3.47
C THR A 458 16.13 48.03 4.80
N ARG A 459 16.90 46.96 5.10
CA ARG A 459 17.78 46.86 6.27
C ARG A 459 19.22 47.20 5.94
N SER A 460 20.02 47.58 6.94
CA SER A 460 21.42 47.92 6.74
C SER A 460 22.25 46.67 6.41
N PRO A 461 23.38 46.81 5.69
CA PRO A 461 24.26 45.68 5.40
C PRO A 461 24.73 44.92 6.65
N GLU A 462 24.95 45.62 7.76
CA GLU A 462 25.35 45.04 9.04
C GLU A 462 24.26 44.14 9.64
N SER A 463 22.98 44.42 9.37
CA SER A 463 21.87 43.55 9.80
C SER A 463 21.87 42.22 9.05
N TRP A 464 22.27 42.19 7.77
CA TRP A 464 22.29 40.98 6.94
C TRP A 464 23.49 40.08 7.22
N THR A 465 24.65 40.67 7.56
CA THR A 465 25.85 39.90 7.93
C THR A 465 25.96 39.64 9.43
N CYS A 466 24.96 40.03 10.22
CA CYS A 466 24.97 39.87 11.67
C CYS A 466 25.10 38.39 12.08
N PRO A 467 26.10 38.01 12.91
CA PRO A 467 26.24 36.65 13.39
C PRO A 467 25.04 36.14 14.21
N ARG A 468 24.36 37.03 14.95
CA ARG A 468 23.16 36.68 15.72
C ARG A 468 21.97 36.38 14.81
N PHE A 469 21.84 37.10 13.69
CA PHE A 469 20.83 36.80 12.66
C PHE A 469 21.11 35.46 11.98
N ALA A 470 22.35 35.27 11.52
CA ALA A 470 22.77 34.03 10.86
C ALA A 470 22.57 32.80 11.77
N ALA A 471 22.92 32.90 13.05
CA ALA A 471 22.69 31.83 14.01
C ALA A 471 21.21 31.53 14.21
N ALA A 472 20.35 32.55 14.35
CA ALA A 472 18.91 32.34 14.48
C ALA A 472 18.28 31.66 13.25
N VAL A 473 18.70 32.06 12.03
CA VAL A 473 18.27 31.40 10.78
C VAL A 473 18.72 29.94 10.75
N ALA A 474 19.97 29.69 11.15
CA ALA A 474 20.54 28.35 11.14
C ALA A 474 19.91 27.44 12.20
N GLU A 475 19.64 27.94 13.40
CA GLU A 475 18.95 27.22 14.48
C GLU A 475 17.53 26.82 14.06
N ASP A 476 16.77 27.73 13.45
CA ASP A 476 15.44 27.47 12.88
C ASP A 476 15.50 26.33 11.84
N CYS A 477 16.43 26.44 10.89
CA CYS A 477 16.61 25.42 9.85
C CYS A 477 17.08 24.07 10.43
N VAL A 478 17.94 24.05 11.45
CA VAL A 478 18.35 22.81 12.13
C VAL A 478 17.17 22.14 12.83
N ALA A 479 16.32 22.93 13.50
CA ALA A 479 15.13 22.41 14.17
C ALA A 479 14.14 21.81 13.17
N GLU A 480 13.89 22.48 12.04
CA GLU A 480 13.04 21.97 10.95
C GLU A 480 13.60 20.67 10.36
N LEU A 481 14.89 20.64 10.02
CA LEU A 481 15.52 19.50 9.32
C LEU A 481 15.73 18.27 10.21
N THR A 482 16.03 18.45 11.50
CA THR A 482 16.25 17.31 12.42
C THR A 482 14.96 16.56 12.70
N GLY A 483 13.79 17.18 12.51
CA GLY A 483 12.49 16.52 12.66
C GLY A 483 12.05 15.66 11.47
N LEU A 484 12.84 15.62 10.38
CA LEU A 484 12.44 14.93 9.14
C LEU A 484 12.89 13.47 9.05
N TYR A 485 13.94 13.09 9.79
CA TYR A 485 14.56 11.76 9.73
C TYR A 485 14.96 11.32 11.14
N GLU A 486 15.17 10.02 11.35
CA GLU A 486 15.61 9.50 12.64
C GLU A 486 17.06 9.92 12.95
N ASP A 487 17.39 10.05 14.23
CA ASP A 487 18.70 10.58 14.67
C ASP A 487 19.87 9.69 14.22
N ASP A 488 19.66 8.37 14.14
CA ASP A 488 20.64 7.40 13.65
C ASP A 488 20.92 7.58 12.15
N GLU A 489 19.87 7.78 11.34
CA GLU A 489 19.99 8.14 9.92
C GLU A 489 20.69 9.49 9.71
N LEU A 490 20.63 10.41 10.66
CA LEU A 490 21.38 11.67 10.61
C LEU A 490 22.84 11.52 11.09
N SER A 491 23.15 10.43 11.79
CA SER A 491 24.46 10.17 12.41
C SER A 491 25.37 9.24 11.62
N ASP A 492 24.82 8.45 10.69
CA ASP A 492 25.55 7.56 9.77
C ASP A 492 26.35 8.37 8.72
N ALA A 493 27.38 9.03 9.22
CA ALA A 493 28.54 9.52 8.51
C ALA A 493 29.72 8.61 8.88
N GLY A 494 29.66 7.37 8.40
CA GLY A 494 30.77 6.41 8.39
C GLY A 494 31.20 6.16 6.96
#